data_AF-X1VIL6-F1
#
_entry.id   AF-X1VIL6-F1
#
_cell.length_a   1.000
_cell.length_b   1.000
_cell.length_c   1.000
_cell.angle_alpha   90.00
_cell.angle_beta   90.00
_cell.angle_gamma   90.00
#
_symmetry.space_group_name_H-M   'P 1'
#
loop_
_entity.id
_entity.type
_entity.pdbx_description
1 polymer ?
#
loop_
_entity_poly.entity_id
_entity_poly.type
_entity_poly.pdbx_seq_one_letter_code
_entity_poly.pdbx_strand_id
1 'polypeptide(L)'
;RAEIEVRDQQRGGQRVRTSIGRIIFNEVLPPELDFYNKAIDKSSLKQIVTDCYRLLSNEDMAAVLDNLKQLGFYYATKSGTSVAMSDIKVPQSKPKLLEEAEERAAIIETQYHRGLITEDERYNGVVEAWLEATDKITDTISETLDRYGSIYMMTTSGAKGNISQIRQMAGMRGLMTDPSGKIIEFPIKSSLREGLSVLEYFISTHGARKG
;
A
#
# COMPACT_ATOMS: atom_id res chain seq x y z
N ARG A 1 -11.95 -5.02 18.00
CA ARG A 1 -11.34 -4.01 18.90
C ARG A 1 -12.12 -4.05 20.20
N ALA A 2 -11.47 -4.07 21.36
CA ALA A 2 -12.16 -3.90 22.64
C ALA A 2 -12.55 -2.41 22.77
N GLU A 3 -13.81 -2.12 22.49
CA GLU A 3 -14.35 -0.77 22.63
C GLU A 3 -14.83 -0.60 24.06
N ILE A 4 -14.45 0.54 24.65
CA ILE A 4 -14.83 0.91 26.00
C ILE A 4 -15.72 2.15 25.94
N GLU A 5 -16.71 2.20 26.82
CA GLU A 5 -17.43 3.44 27.09
C GLU A 5 -16.75 4.13 28.27
N VAL A 6 -16.30 5.36 28.03
CA VAL A 6 -15.71 6.22 29.06
C VAL A 6 -16.49 7.51 29.16
N ARG A 7 -16.55 8.05 30.37
CA ARG A 7 -17.20 9.32 30.64
C ARG A 7 -16.18 10.44 30.46
N ASP A 8 -16.40 11.28 29.45
CA ASP A 8 -15.55 12.43 29.19
C ASP A 8 -15.92 13.56 30.16
N GLN A 9 -15.06 13.82 31.15
CA GLN A 9 -15.29 14.88 32.13
C GLN A 9 -15.09 16.28 31.53
N GLN A 10 -14.31 16.43 30.45
CA GLN A 10 -14.10 17.72 29.79
C GLN A 10 -15.27 18.13 28.89
N ARG A 11 -16.03 17.17 28.37
CA ARG A 11 -17.28 17.41 27.60
C ARG A 11 -18.56 17.22 28.44
N GLY A 12 -18.57 17.71 29.69
CA GLY A 12 -19.79 17.75 30.51
C GLY A 12 -20.30 16.37 30.96
N GLY A 13 -19.44 15.35 30.98
CA GLY A 13 -19.78 14.01 31.48
C GLY A 13 -20.53 13.14 30.48
N GLN A 14 -20.45 13.43 29.18
CA GLN A 14 -21.01 12.58 28.12
C GLN A 14 -20.23 11.26 27.99
N ARG A 15 -20.94 10.18 27.62
CA ARG A 15 -20.31 8.88 27.37
C ARG A 15 -19.79 8.82 25.94
N VAL A 16 -18.52 8.49 25.78
CA VAL A 16 -17.86 8.35 24.48
C VAL A 16 -17.38 6.91 24.34
N ARG A 17 -17.69 6.30 23.18
CA ARG A 17 -17.21 4.97 22.81
C ARG A 17 -15.85 5.10 22.13
N THR A 18 -14.79 4.60 22.75
CA THR A 18 -13.40 4.75 22.29
C THR A 18 -12.55 3.52 22.64
N SER A 19 -11.22 3.62 22.52
CA SER A 19 -10.27 2.61 22.97
C SER A 19 -9.22 3.22 23.90
N ILE A 20 -8.60 2.39 24.75
CA ILE A 20 -7.53 2.81 25.68
C ILE A 20 -6.40 3.52 24.92
N GLY A 21 -5.98 2.98 23.77
CA GLY A 21 -4.93 3.59 22.96
C GLY A 21 -5.28 4.99 22.44
N ARG A 22 -6.56 5.26 22.15
CA ARG A 22 -7.01 6.61 21.75
C ARG A 22 -7.00 7.56 22.94
N ILE A 23 -7.34 7.10 24.13
CA ILE A 23 -7.29 7.93 25.35
C ILE A 23 -5.84 8.35 25.61
N ILE A 24 -4.92 7.38 25.66
CA ILE A 24 -3.48 7.63 25.86
C ILE A 24 -2.92 8.56 24.77
N PHE A 25 -3.36 8.41 23.52
CA PHE A 25 -2.94 9.31 22.44
C PHE A 25 -3.41 10.76 22.66
N ASN A 26 -4.66 10.95 23.10
CA ASN A 26 -5.21 12.29 23.34
C ASN A 26 -4.63 12.94 24.61
N GLU A 27 -4.16 12.17 25.61
CA GLU A 27 -3.45 12.72 26.78
C GLU A 27 -2.15 13.44 26.43
N VAL A 28 -1.53 13.07 25.30
CA VAL A 28 -0.30 13.69 24.80
C VAL A 28 -0.59 14.94 23.96
N LEU A 29 -1.83 15.11 23.51
CA LEU A 29 -2.23 16.27 22.72
C LEU A 29 -2.50 17.49 23.61
N PRO A 30 -2.29 18.70 23.08
CA PRO A 30 -2.62 19.95 23.77
C PRO A 30 -4.12 20.02 24.11
N PRO A 31 -4.51 20.60 25.26
CA PRO A 31 -5.91 20.72 25.69
C PRO A 31 -6.77 21.58 24.75
N GLU A 32 -6.14 22.42 23.91
CA GLU A 32 -6.81 23.23 22.89
C GLU A 32 -7.37 22.38 21.73
N LEU A 33 -6.93 21.12 21.58
CA LEU A 33 -7.42 20.22 20.56
C LEU A 33 -8.59 19.37 21.03
N ASP A 34 -9.53 19.15 20.12
CA ASP A 34 -10.64 18.23 20.33
C ASP A 34 -10.19 16.77 20.42
N PHE A 35 -11.00 15.95 21.11
CA PHE A 35 -10.74 14.51 21.23
C PHE A 35 -10.80 13.78 19.87
N TYR A 36 -9.68 13.21 19.45
CA TYR A 36 -9.58 12.40 18.24
C TYR A 36 -10.00 10.95 18.48
N ASN A 37 -11.20 10.59 18.01
CA ASN A 37 -11.77 9.24 18.15
C ASN A 37 -11.70 8.38 16.86
N LYS A 38 -10.62 8.49 16.09
CA LYS A 38 -10.42 7.72 14.86
C LYS A 38 -9.07 7.00 14.85
N ALA A 39 -8.86 6.11 13.88
CA ALA A 39 -7.52 5.59 13.64
C ALA A 39 -6.67 6.73 13.04
N ILE A 40 -5.47 6.94 13.59
CA ILE A 40 -4.57 8.00 13.14
C ILE A 40 -3.62 7.41 12.11
N ASP A 41 -3.82 7.79 10.85
CA ASP A 41 -2.90 7.55 9.75
C ASP A 41 -1.95 8.75 9.58
N LYS A 42 -0.97 8.62 8.68
CA LYS A 42 -0.03 9.71 8.37
C LYS A 42 -0.73 11.00 7.96
N SER A 43 -1.84 10.92 7.23
CA SER A 43 -2.58 12.11 6.80
C SER A 43 -3.26 12.81 7.99
N SER A 44 -3.92 12.05 8.87
CA SER A 44 -4.52 12.58 10.09
C SER A 44 -3.47 13.16 11.03
N LEU A 45 -2.30 12.53 11.16
CA LEU A 45 -1.22 13.05 11.98
C LEU A 45 -0.69 14.40 11.44
N LYS A 46 -0.57 14.54 10.12
CA LYS A 46 -0.20 15.82 9.49
C LYS A 46 -1.24 16.91 9.78
N GLN A 47 -2.52 16.56 9.75
CA GLN A 47 -3.60 17.50 10.09
C GLN A 47 -3.51 17.94 11.55
N ILE A 48 -3.33 17.00 12.48
CA ILE A 48 -3.15 17.30 13.91
C ILE A 48 -1.99 18.28 14.12
N VAL A 49 -0.83 18.02 13.50
CA VAL A 49 0.33 18.92 13.60
C VAL A 49 0.05 20.30 13.01
N THR A 50 -0.73 20.36 11.94
CA THR A 50 -1.15 21.64 11.32
C THR A 50 -2.08 22.42 12.24
N ASP A 51 -3.00 21.74 12.92
CA ASP A 51 -3.92 22.35 13.87
C ASP A 51 -3.17 22.83 15.12
N CYS A 52 -2.24 22.04 15.65
CA CYS A 52 -1.31 22.46 16.71
C CYS A 52 -0.55 23.73 16.33
N TYR A 53 0.00 23.79 15.11
CA TYR A 53 0.77 24.94 14.64
C TYR A 53 -0.05 26.24 14.60
N ARG A 54 -1.37 26.14 14.40
CA ARG A 54 -2.27 27.31 14.37
C ARG A 54 -2.67 27.81 15.76
N LEU A 55 -2.68 26.92 16.75
CA LEU A 55 -3.22 27.18 18.08
C LEU A 55 -2.13 27.42 19.14
N LEU A 56 -0.94 26.87 18.94
CA LEU A 56 0.14 26.86 19.93
C LEU A 56 1.30 27.79 19.60
N SER A 57 2.09 28.12 20.62
CA SER A 57 3.40 28.74 20.46
C SER A 57 4.43 27.74 19.89
N ASN A 58 5.56 28.24 19.37
CA ASN A 58 6.63 27.38 18.87
C ASN A 58 7.22 26.45 19.96
N GLU A 59 7.29 26.92 21.21
CA GLU A 59 7.81 26.14 22.34
C GLU A 59 6.86 24.99 22.69
N ASP A 60 5.56 25.28 22.81
CA ASP A 60 4.55 24.27 23.11
C ASP A 60 4.43 23.24 21.97
N MET A 61 4.54 23.70 20.72
CA MET A 61 4.56 22.80 19.56
C MET A 61 5.74 21.83 19.61
N ALA A 62 6.94 22.31 19.97
CA ALA A 62 8.12 21.46 20.09
C ALA A 62 7.91 20.35 21.14
N ALA A 63 7.33 20.70 22.29
CA ALA A 63 6.99 19.73 23.34
C ALA A 63 5.98 18.68 22.86
N VAL A 64 4.92 19.10 22.16
CA VAL A 64 3.91 18.19 21.60
C VAL A 64 4.53 17.22 20.59
N LEU A 65 5.38 17.73 19.69
CA LEU A 65 6.06 16.90 18.69
C LEU A 65 6.99 15.86 19.34
N ASP A 66 7.73 16.24 20.37
CA ASP A 66 8.60 15.32 21.11
C ASP A 66 7.81 14.26 21.85
N ASN A 67 6.69 14.62 22.48
CA ASN A 67 5.82 13.65 23.14
C ASN A 67 5.20 12.66 22.13
N LEU A 68 4.71 13.15 20.98
CA LEU A 68 4.20 12.30 19.90
C LEU A 68 5.27 11.34 19.37
N LYS A 69 6.51 11.81 19.22
CA LYS A 69 7.66 11.00 18.81
C LYS A 69 7.94 9.89 19.83
N GLN A 70 8.02 10.22 21.12
CA GLN A 70 8.28 9.25 22.19
C GLN A 70 7.17 8.20 22.28
N LEU A 71 5.91 8.65 22.25
CA LEU A 71 4.73 7.78 22.26
C LEU A 71 4.74 6.83 21.07
N GLY A 72 5.01 7.37 19.87
CA GLY A 72 5.10 6.62 18.63
C GLY A 72 6.17 5.53 18.68
N PHE A 73 7.40 5.86 19.11
CA PHE A 73 8.48 4.87 19.21
C PHE A 73 8.20 3.79 20.27
N TYR A 74 7.63 4.18 21.41
CA TYR A 74 7.27 3.25 22.47
C TYR A 74 6.24 2.20 21.99
N TYR A 75 5.14 2.66 21.40
CA TYR A 75 4.09 1.76 20.91
C TYR A 75 4.46 1.04 19.62
N ALA A 76 5.32 1.62 18.76
CA ALA A 76 5.88 0.91 17.62
C ALA A 76 6.71 -0.30 18.08
N THR A 77 7.54 -0.12 19.10
CA THR A 77 8.33 -1.23 19.68
C THR A 77 7.44 -2.29 20.31
N LYS A 78 6.41 -1.89 21.06
CA LYS A 78 5.45 -2.83 21.67
C LYS A 78 4.50 -3.50 20.70
N SER A 79 4.31 -2.93 19.50
CA SER A 79 3.36 -3.48 18.51
C SER A 79 3.76 -4.86 17.98
N GLY A 80 5.05 -5.22 18.09
CA GLY A 80 5.56 -6.47 17.52
C GLY A 80 5.47 -6.52 15.99
N THR A 81 5.31 -5.37 15.32
CA THR A 81 5.23 -5.29 13.86
C THR A 81 6.55 -5.79 13.27
N SER A 82 6.49 -6.94 12.60
CA SER A 82 7.61 -7.58 11.92
C SER A 82 7.19 -8.01 10.53
N VAL A 83 8.16 -8.24 9.63
CA VAL A 83 7.91 -8.73 8.27
C VAL A 83 8.58 -10.08 8.12
N ALA A 84 7.75 -11.10 7.90
CA ALA A 84 8.17 -12.44 7.57
C ALA A 84 7.73 -12.80 6.15
N MET A 85 8.41 -13.79 5.55
CA MET A 85 7.99 -14.35 4.28
C MET A 85 6.53 -14.84 4.38
N SER A 86 6.10 -15.46 5.48
CA SER A 86 4.71 -15.90 5.70
C SER A 86 3.64 -14.81 5.57
N ASP A 87 4.01 -13.54 5.75
CA ASP A 87 3.07 -12.42 5.70
C ASP A 87 2.73 -12.02 4.26
N ILE A 88 3.58 -12.39 3.30
CA ILE A 88 3.41 -12.12 1.87
C ILE A 88 2.66 -13.29 1.25
N LYS A 89 1.33 -13.21 1.18
CA LYS A 89 0.49 -14.26 0.58
C LYS A 89 0.28 -14.01 -0.91
N VAL A 90 0.63 -14.99 -1.75
CA VAL A 90 0.33 -14.96 -3.19
C VAL A 90 -1.17 -15.22 -3.36
N PRO A 91 -1.91 -14.40 -4.13
CA PRO A 91 -3.32 -14.64 -4.41
C PRO A 91 -3.53 -15.97 -5.13
N GLN A 92 -4.51 -16.76 -4.68
CA GLN A 92 -4.86 -18.03 -5.32
C GLN A 92 -5.46 -17.84 -6.73
N SER A 93 -6.07 -16.68 -6.99
CA SER A 93 -6.61 -16.32 -8.31
C SER A 93 -5.52 -15.94 -9.33
N LYS A 94 -4.29 -15.69 -8.88
CA LYS A 94 -3.20 -15.20 -9.74
C LYS A 94 -2.98 -16.08 -10.98
N PRO A 95 -2.83 -17.42 -10.88
CA PRO A 95 -2.59 -18.25 -12.06
C PRO A 95 -3.68 -18.12 -13.11
N LYS A 96 -4.94 -18.08 -12.66
CA LYS A 96 -6.11 -17.90 -13.55
C LYS A 96 -6.08 -16.53 -14.24
N LEU A 97 -5.79 -15.45 -13.51
CA LEU A 97 -5.70 -14.10 -14.08
C LEU A 97 -4.56 -13.98 -15.10
N LEU A 98 -3.45 -14.68 -14.88
CA LEU A 98 -2.35 -14.75 -15.85
C LEU A 98 -2.76 -15.53 -17.11
N GLU A 99 -3.43 -16.67 -16.94
CA GLU A 99 -3.94 -17.49 -18.06
C GLU A 99 -4.94 -16.70 -18.93
N GLU A 100 -5.89 -15.99 -18.31
CA GLU A 100 -6.83 -15.12 -19.01
C GLU A 100 -6.12 -14.01 -19.83
N ALA A 101 -5.03 -13.45 -19.30
CA ALA A 101 -4.23 -12.44 -19.98
C ALA A 101 -3.41 -13.02 -21.14
N GLU A 102 -2.85 -14.22 -20.96
CA GLU A 102 -2.13 -14.95 -22.01
C GLU A 102 -3.04 -15.32 -23.17
N GLU A 103 -4.25 -15.81 -22.88
CA GLU A 103 -5.24 -16.14 -23.91
C GLU A 103 -5.64 -14.90 -24.70
N ARG A 104 -5.90 -13.77 -24.02
CA ARG A 104 -6.22 -12.51 -24.68
C ARG A 104 -5.08 -12.02 -25.57
N ALA A 105 -3.84 -12.08 -25.08
CA ALA A 105 -2.66 -11.72 -25.89
C ALA A 105 -2.51 -12.63 -27.12
N ALA A 106 -2.74 -13.95 -26.97
CA ALA A 106 -2.67 -14.90 -28.08
C ALA A 106 -3.75 -14.67 -29.14
N ILE A 107 -4.96 -14.25 -28.75
CA ILE A 107 -6.03 -13.86 -29.68
C ILE A 107 -5.60 -12.63 -30.48
N ILE A 108 -5.02 -11.62 -29.84
CA ILE A 108 -4.53 -10.40 -30.49
C ILE A 108 -3.42 -10.73 -31.50
N GLU A 109 -2.46 -11.56 -31.11
CA GLU A 109 -1.41 -12.05 -32.02
C GLU A 109 -2.00 -12.80 -33.23
N THR A 110 -3.00 -13.65 -32.99
CA THR A 110 -3.68 -14.37 -34.07
C THR A 110 -4.40 -13.43 -35.03
N GLN A 111 -5.03 -12.37 -34.54
CA GLN A 111 -5.68 -11.36 -35.37
C GLN A 111 -4.66 -10.61 -36.23
N TYR A 112 -3.51 -10.26 -35.66
CA TYR A 112 -2.40 -9.64 -36.37
C TYR A 112 -1.85 -10.54 -37.48
N HIS A 113 -1.58 -11.81 -37.18
CA HIS A 113 -1.12 -12.77 -38.18
C HIS A 113 -2.12 -13.03 -39.31
N ARG A 114 -3.42 -12.81 -39.07
CA ARG A 114 -4.48 -12.88 -40.09
C ARG A 114 -4.65 -11.58 -40.88
N GLY A 115 -3.88 -10.54 -40.56
CA GLY A 115 -3.96 -9.22 -41.20
C GLY A 115 -5.23 -8.44 -40.85
N LEU A 116 -5.88 -8.77 -39.71
CA LEU A 116 -7.10 -8.10 -39.27
C LEU A 116 -6.84 -6.79 -38.53
N ILE A 117 -5.65 -6.64 -37.94
CA ILE A 117 -5.22 -5.49 -37.16
C ILE A 117 -3.80 -5.09 -37.57
N THR A 118 -3.45 -3.83 -37.31
CA THR A 118 -2.11 -3.28 -37.53
C THR A 118 -1.15 -3.64 -36.39
N GLU A 119 0.15 -3.44 -36.62
CA GLU A 119 1.18 -3.68 -35.58
C GLU A 119 1.01 -2.77 -34.37
N ASP A 120 0.60 -1.51 -34.58
CA ASP A 120 0.36 -0.56 -33.49
C ASP A 120 -0.85 -0.97 -32.64
N GLU A 121 -1.91 -1.48 -33.28
CA GLU A 121 -3.10 -2.02 -32.59
C GLU A 121 -2.77 -3.29 -31.82
N ARG A 122 -1.96 -4.20 -32.40
CA ARG A 122 -1.46 -5.40 -31.72
C ARG A 122 -0.66 -5.01 -30.48
N TYR A 123 0.33 -4.13 -30.64
CA TYR A 123 1.18 -3.65 -29.54
C TYR A 123 0.35 -3.06 -28.40
N ASN A 124 -0.54 -2.11 -28.71
CA ASN A 124 -1.36 -1.46 -27.69
C ASN A 124 -2.33 -2.44 -27.02
N GLY A 125 -2.93 -3.35 -27.78
CA GLY A 125 -3.83 -4.37 -27.25
C GLY A 125 -3.12 -5.35 -26.30
N VAL A 126 -1.90 -5.79 -26.62
CA VAL A 126 -1.09 -6.66 -25.75
C VAL A 126 -0.72 -5.93 -24.47
N VAL A 127 -0.26 -4.67 -24.56
CA VAL A 127 0.06 -3.85 -23.40
C VAL A 127 -1.17 -3.66 -22.49
N GLU A 128 -2.31 -3.32 -23.07
CA GLU A 128 -3.57 -3.15 -22.33
C GLU A 128 -4.01 -4.42 -21.61
N ALA A 129 -3.97 -5.59 -22.29
CA ALA A 129 -4.31 -6.87 -21.69
C ALA A 129 -3.48 -7.17 -20.43
N TRP A 130 -2.18 -6.88 -20.47
CA TRP A 130 -1.28 -7.08 -19.34
C TRP A 130 -1.43 -6.03 -18.23
N LEU A 131 -1.75 -4.79 -18.58
CA LEU A 131 -2.09 -3.75 -17.59
C LEU A 131 -3.35 -4.11 -16.82
N GLU A 132 -4.42 -4.50 -17.52
CA GLU A 132 -5.67 -4.95 -16.89
C GLU A 132 -5.43 -6.15 -15.96
N ALA A 133 -4.63 -7.13 -16.38
CA ALA A 133 -4.29 -8.28 -15.55
C ALA A 133 -3.51 -7.87 -14.29
N THR A 134 -2.56 -6.94 -14.44
CA THR A 134 -1.78 -6.40 -13.34
C THR A 134 -2.69 -5.68 -12.32
N ASP A 135 -3.67 -4.93 -12.79
CA ASP A 135 -4.61 -4.21 -11.94
C ASP A 135 -5.55 -5.17 -11.21
N LYS A 136 -6.13 -6.17 -11.89
CA LYS A 136 -6.94 -7.22 -11.24
C LYS A 136 -6.17 -8.00 -10.16
N ILE A 137 -4.90 -8.29 -10.40
CA ILE A 137 -4.03 -8.92 -9.38
C ILE A 137 -3.81 -7.98 -8.20
N THR A 138 -3.63 -6.69 -8.46
CA THR A 138 -3.46 -5.65 -7.42
C THR A 138 -4.68 -5.53 -6.53
N ASP A 139 -5.88 -5.54 -7.12
CA ASP A 139 -7.14 -5.47 -6.41
C ASP A 139 -7.33 -6.72 -5.54
N THR A 140 -7.05 -7.90 -6.10
CA THR A 140 -7.16 -9.15 -5.32
C THR A 140 -6.19 -9.15 -4.13
N ILE A 141 -4.97 -8.65 -4.29
CA ILE A 141 -4.01 -8.53 -3.18
C ILE A 141 -4.56 -7.61 -2.10
N SER A 142 -5.13 -6.48 -2.50
CA SER A 142 -5.70 -5.49 -1.57
C SER A 142 -6.85 -6.08 -0.74
N GLU A 143 -7.66 -6.95 -1.34
CA GLU A 143 -8.77 -7.64 -0.66
C GLU A 143 -8.32 -8.80 0.24
N THR A 144 -7.25 -9.50 -0.14
CA THR A 144 -6.78 -10.72 0.55
C THR A 144 -5.73 -10.46 1.63
N LEU A 145 -5.19 -9.25 1.71
CA LEU A 145 -4.28 -8.83 2.78
C LEU A 145 -4.95 -8.96 4.16
N ASP A 146 -4.24 -9.58 5.09
CA ASP A 146 -4.68 -9.67 6.48
C ASP A 146 -4.75 -8.28 7.09
N ARG A 147 -5.95 -7.84 7.46
CA ARG A 147 -6.21 -6.52 8.07
C ARG A 147 -5.48 -6.31 9.40
N TYR A 148 -5.05 -7.40 10.05
CA TYR A 148 -4.27 -7.36 11.28
C TYR A 148 -2.78 -7.65 11.07
N GLY A 149 -2.38 -7.96 9.83
CA GLY A 149 -0.99 -8.22 9.49
C GLY A 149 -0.15 -6.94 9.46
N SER A 150 1.14 -7.09 9.75
CA SER A 150 2.12 -6.00 9.73
C SER A 150 2.16 -5.25 8.41
N ILE A 151 2.13 -5.96 7.28
CA ILE A 151 2.20 -5.37 5.94
C ILE A 151 1.01 -4.47 5.68
N TYR A 152 -0.20 -4.92 6.02
CA TYR A 152 -1.41 -4.11 5.89
C TYR A 152 -1.35 -2.87 6.77
N MET A 153 -0.93 -3.01 8.03
CA MET A 153 -0.77 -1.87 8.93
C MET A 153 0.25 -0.86 8.40
N MET A 154 1.39 -1.31 7.87
CA MET A 154 2.44 -0.42 7.33
C MET A 154 1.94 0.38 6.12
N THR A 155 1.19 -0.26 5.22
CA THR A 155 0.64 0.39 4.02
C THR A 155 -0.54 1.31 4.32
N THR A 156 -1.51 0.86 5.11
CA THR A 156 -2.71 1.67 5.42
C THR A 156 -2.44 2.82 6.38
N SER A 157 -1.48 2.68 7.29
CA SER A 157 -1.05 3.80 8.14
C SER A 157 -0.27 4.88 7.37
N GLY A 158 0.20 4.57 6.16
CA GLY A 158 1.08 5.44 5.38
C GLY A 158 2.51 5.53 5.93
N ALA A 159 2.89 4.64 6.85
CA ALA A 159 4.23 4.60 7.44
C ALA A 159 5.28 4.20 6.40
N LYS A 160 5.06 3.07 5.71
CA LYS A 160 5.95 2.56 4.65
C LYS A 160 5.24 1.47 3.85
N GLY A 161 5.45 1.41 2.54
CA GLY A 161 4.82 0.41 1.68
C GLY A 161 3.64 0.98 0.92
N ASN A 162 3.74 1.00 -0.42
CA ASN A 162 2.59 1.24 -1.29
C ASN A 162 1.98 -0.12 -1.71
N ILE A 163 0.69 -0.15 -2.03
CA ILE A 163 0.02 -1.31 -2.65
C ILE A 163 0.81 -1.81 -3.87
N SER A 164 1.35 -0.90 -4.69
CA SER A 164 2.22 -1.26 -5.82
C SER A 164 3.49 -2.02 -5.40
N GLN A 165 4.06 -1.73 -4.23
CA GLN A 165 5.22 -2.47 -3.70
C GLN A 165 4.79 -3.86 -3.19
N ILE A 166 3.62 -3.97 -2.55
CA ILE A 166 3.06 -5.27 -2.14
C ILE A 166 2.78 -6.13 -3.37
N ARG A 167 2.23 -5.54 -4.44
CA ARG A 167 2.02 -6.21 -5.73
C ARG A 167 3.30 -6.82 -6.28
N GLN A 168 4.43 -6.10 -6.24
CA GLN A 168 5.71 -6.63 -6.69
C GLN A 168 6.22 -7.78 -5.81
N MET A 169 5.88 -7.77 -4.52
CA MET A 169 6.25 -8.84 -3.59
C MET A 169 5.41 -10.10 -3.75
N ALA A 170 4.08 -9.98 -3.89
CA ALA A 170 3.14 -11.10 -3.81
C ALA A 170 2.42 -11.45 -5.13
N GLY A 171 2.27 -10.48 -6.03
CA GLY A 171 1.48 -10.58 -7.25
C GLY A 171 2.35 -10.84 -8.46
N MET A 172 2.68 -9.78 -9.17
CA MET A 172 3.61 -9.80 -10.29
C MET A 172 4.32 -8.45 -10.36
N ARG A 173 5.49 -8.41 -11.00
CA ARG A 173 6.18 -7.13 -11.19
C ARG A 173 5.52 -6.30 -12.29
N GLY A 174 5.02 -6.95 -13.34
CA GLY A 174 4.29 -6.32 -14.43
C GLY A 174 5.17 -5.97 -15.62
N LEU A 175 4.67 -5.07 -16.46
CA LEU A 175 5.39 -4.57 -17.62
C LEU A 175 6.55 -3.65 -17.20
N MET A 176 7.64 -3.69 -17.96
CA MET A 176 8.82 -2.87 -17.75
C MET A 176 9.09 -2.01 -18.98
N THR A 177 9.76 -0.88 -18.76
CA THR A 177 10.18 0.00 -19.85
C THR A 177 11.61 -0.32 -20.26
N ASP A 178 11.87 -0.33 -21.56
CA ASP A 178 13.21 -0.43 -22.10
C ASP A 178 14.00 0.90 -21.93
N PRO A 179 15.29 0.95 -22.29
CA PRO A 179 16.07 2.19 -22.24
C PRO A 179 15.54 3.28 -23.17
N SER A 180 14.86 2.92 -24.26
CA SER A 180 14.30 3.86 -25.24
C SER A 180 13.03 4.56 -24.73
N GLY A 181 12.37 4.02 -23.71
CA GLY A 181 11.10 4.50 -23.18
C GLY A 181 9.87 3.71 -23.67
N LYS A 182 10.06 2.69 -24.51
CA LYS A 182 9.00 1.79 -24.97
C LYS A 182 8.71 0.72 -23.91
N ILE A 183 7.45 0.34 -23.79
CA ILE A 183 7.03 -0.74 -22.89
C ILE A 183 7.39 -2.06 -23.55
N ILE A 184 8.08 -2.92 -22.79
CA ILE A 184 8.39 -4.28 -23.21
C ILE A 184 7.12 -5.11 -23.07
N GLU A 185 6.66 -5.67 -24.18
CA GLU A 185 5.40 -6.42 -24.31
C GLU A 185 5.41 -7.75 -23.54
N PHE A 186 6.59 -8.17 -23.08
CA PHE A 186 6.79 -9.35 -22.25
C PHE A 186 6.80 -8.94 -20.76
N PRO A 187 5.72 -9.19 -20.01
CA PRO A 187 5.67 -8.83 -18.60
C PRO A 187 6.51 -9.78 -17.74
N ILE A 188 6.89 -9.29 -16.56
CA ILE A 188 7.44 -10.14 -15.49
C ILE A 188 6.25 -10.67 -14.67
N LYS A 189 5.91 -11.95 -14.90
CA LYS A 189 4.76 -12.66 -14.29
C LYS A 189 5.09 -13.09 -12.87
N SER A 190 6.36 -13.34 -12.59
CA SER A 190 6.84 -13.73 -11.28
C SER A 190 6.84 -12.55 -10.29
N SER A 191 6.61 -12.85 -9.02
CA SER A 191 6.77 -11.92 -7.91
C SER A 191 8.14 -12.08 -7.25
N LEU A 192 8.57 -11.11 -6.45
CA LEU A 192 9.83 -11.22 -5.69
C LEU A 192 9.81 -12.37 -4.69
N ARG A 193 8.62 -12.78 -4.23
CA ARG A 193 8.44 -13.95 -3.36
C ARG A 193 8.71 -15.25 -4.10
N GLU A 194 8.22 -15.37 -5.33
CA GLU A 194 8.37 -16.59 -6.14
C GLU A 194 9.78 -16.69 -6.74
N GLY A 195 10.45 -15.54 -6.95
CA GLY A 195 11.74 -15.45 -7.60
C GLY A 195 11.59 -15.23 -9.11
N LEU A 196 12.47 -14.40 -9.66
CA LEU A 196 12.44 -14.08 -11.09
C LEU A 196 13.28 -15.10 -11.86
N SER A 197 12.79 -15.50 -13.04
CA SER A 197 13.63 -16.23 -14.00
C SER A 197 14.79 -15.36 -14.51
N VAL A 198 15.78 -15.98 -15.15
CA VAL A 198 16.96 -15.27 -15.68
C VAL A 198 16.55 -14.15 -16.65
N LEU A 199 15.60 -14.43 -17.55
CA LEU A 199 15.11 -13.45 -18.51
C LEU A 199 14.33 -12.31 -17.83
N GLU A 200 13.43 -12.64 -16.92
CA GLU A 200 12.65 -11.64 -16.17
C GLU A 200 13.57 -10.73 -15.34
N TYR A 201 14.60 -11.30 -14.72
CA TYR A 201 15.59 -10.53 -13.96
C TYR A 201 16.39 -9.61 -14.88
N PHE A 202 16.84 -10.11 -16.04
CA PHE A 202 17.56 -9.31 -17.02
C PHE A 202 16.72 -8.12 -17.53
N ILE A 203 15.46 -8.35 -17.88
CA ILE A 203 14.50 -7.30 -18.27
C ILE A 203 14.33 -6.29 -17.13
N SER A 204 14.23 -6.76 -15.88
CA SER A 204 14.10 -5.90 -14.72
C SER A 204 15.27 -4.93 -14.52
N THR A 205 16.48 -5.26 -14.96
CA THR A 205 17.65 -4.38 -14.78
C THR A 205 17.61 -3.11 -15.64
N HIS A 206 16.97 -3.16 -16.81
CA HIS A 206 16.91 -2.05 -17.75
C HIS A 206 16.12 -0.86 -17.15
N GLY A 207 14.95 -1.14 -16.57
CA GLY A 207 14.16 -0.13 -15.88
C GLY A 207 14.83 0.36 -14.59
N ALA A 208 15.52 -0.51 -13.86
CA ALA A 208 16.13 -0.16 -12.57
C ALA A 208 17.38 0.74 -12.67
N ARG A 209 18.12 0.69 -13.78
CA ARG A 209 19.34 1.50 -13.98
C ARG A 209 19.05 2.94 -14.44
N LYS A 210 17.89 3.17 -15.06
CA LYS A 210 17.53 4.48 -15.66
C LYS A 210 16.88 5.44 -14.65
N GLY A 211 16.19 4.91 -13.64
CA GLY A 211 15.58 5.69 -12.55
C GLY A 211 16.59 6.05 -11.48
#